data_AF-A0A366MQ59-F1
#
_entry.id   AF-A0A366MQ59-F1
#
_cell.length_a   1.000
_cell.length_b   1.000
_cell.length_c   1.000
_cell.angle_alpha   90.00
_cell.angle_beta   90.00
_cell.angle_gamma   90.00
#
_symmetry.space_group_name_H-M   'P 1'
#
loop_
_entity.id
_entity.type
_entity.pdbx_description
1 polymer ?
#
loop_
_entity_poly.entity_id
_entity_poly.type
_entity_poly.pdbx_seq_one_letter_code
_entity_poly.pdbx_strand_id
1 'polypeptide(L)'
;MKEIKSKLSEITSYWNKYYFIKEFFQKKINFTDEVKINYYGDLNNYLHDTLALVKPFRKIKSDTDYISQIIVLLQVIYTQQDLIDELLYIFKLPKSKNEDKNPNRDIRNELIGHPISRDKKDHNKLKSSILFDIRNEDEKYISYAKYSMDKFESKNYSVKEIIENHKIFLNKYLDKILLKITEELEEYRKLTNKVCKIPLEKQFDYIDKIDKELLSSISYIFEKESLKYYYQNRTKHIRYSYCLEKYERVLKSVITGKEDKTKYYSLIEIYDEDQLYKKDKIFTIDFYIEKYKDNEIVLNELNNMKKNINNNAEYYASLNFLCNQYKKFEIL
;
A
#
# COMPACT_ATOMS: atom_id res chain seq x y z
N MET A 1 -6.94 21.92 -0.34
CA MET A 1 -6.40 20.90 0.57
C MET A 1 -7.26 19.64 0.66
N LYS A 2 -8.61 19.70 0.60
CA LYS A 2 -9.45 18.49 0.61
C LYS A 2 -9.09 17.48 -0.49
N GLU A 3 -8.86 17.96 -1.71
CA GLU A 3 -8.42 17.12 -2.84
C GLU A 3 -7.09 16.41 -2.57
N ILE A 4 -6.06 17.16 -2.15
CA ILE A 4 -4.76 16.60 -1.73
C ILE A 4 -4.92 15.51 -0.68
N LYS A 5 -5.74 15.78 0.35
CA LYS A 5 -6.04 14.80 1.42
C LYS A 5 -6.67 13.52 0.85
N SER A 6 -7.57 13.66 -0.12
CA SER A 6 -8.18 12.54 -0.82
C SER A 6 -7.15 11.71 -1.59
N LYS A 7 -6.26 12.37 -2.35
CA LYS A 7 -5.19 11.70 -3.10
C LYS A 7 -4.24 10.94 -2.19
N LEU A 8 -3.82 11.53 -1.07
CA LEU A 8 -2.99 10.84 -0.08
C LEU A 8 -3.70 9.61 0.52
N SER A 9 -4.98 9.74 0.85
CA SER A 9 -5.79 8.63 1.36
C SER A 9 -5.91 7.49 0.33
N GLU A 10 -6.08 7.83 -0.94
CA GLU A 10 -6.12 6.87 -2.04
C GLU A 10 -4.78 6.15 -2.22
N ILE A 11 -3.67 6.88 -2.26
CA ILE A 11 -2.31 6.29 -2.30
C ILE A 11 -2.10 5.36 -1.10
N THR A 12 -2.54 5.76 0.10
CA THR A 12 -2.44 4.94 1.32
C THR A 12 -3.24 3.64 1.21
N SER A 13 -4.45 3.72 0.65
CA SER A 13 -5.29 2.54 0.39
C SER A 13 -4.58 1.55 -0.54
N TYR A 14 -4.00 2.04 -1.64
CA TYR A 14 -3.23 1.20 -2.55
C TYR A 14 -1.94 0.67 -1.92
N TRP A 15 -1.26 1.47 -1.11
CA TRP A 15 -0.08 1.04 -0.36
C TRP A 15 -0.40 -0.18 0.51
N ASN A 16 -1.40 -0.07 1.39
CA ASN A 16 -1.78 -1.13 2.31
C ASN A 16 -2.27 -2.38 1.59
N LYS A 17 -3.04 -2.21 0.50
CA LYS A 17 -3.63 -3.33 -0.23
C LYS A 17 -2.64 -4.07 -1.13
N TYR A 18 -1.65 -3.37 -1.68
CA TYR A 18 -0.77 -3.90 -2.72
C TYR A 18 0.71 -3.84 -2.33
N TYR A 19 1.28 -2.65 -2.13
CA TYR A 19 2.72 -2.49 -1.93
C TYR A 19 3.23 -3.09 -0.61
N PHE A 20 2.44 -3.01 0.46
CA PHE A 20 2.85 -3.53 1.76
C PHE A 20 2.93 -5.05 1.79
N ILE A 21 2.02 -5.73 1.09
CA ILE A 21 1.84 -7.19 1.20
C ILE A 21 2.45 -7.93 0.01
N LYS A 22 2.32 -7.39 -1.22
CA LYS A 22 2.59 -8.17 -2.44
C LYS A 22 3.98 -7.92 -3.01
N GLU A 23 4.76 -8.98 -3.11
CA GLU A 23 6.12 -8.97 -3.66
C GLU A 23 6.20 -8.37 -5.09
N PHE A 24 5.16 -8.59 -5.91
CA PHE A 24 5.06 -8.01 -7.25
C PHE A 24 5.23 -6.48 -7.24
N PHE A 25 4.52 -5.79 -6.35
CA PHE A 25 4.52 -4.34 -6.24
C PHE A 25 5.77 -3.83 -5.52
N GLN A 26 6.25 -4.57 -4.50
CA GLN A 26 7.48 -4.23 -3.77
C GLN A 26 8.70 -4.14 -4.70
N LYS A 27 8.81 -5.02 -5.70
CA LYS A 27 9.90 -4.98 -6.71
C LYS A 27 9.89 -3.70 -7.56
N LYS A 28 8.74 -3.04 -7.71
CA LYS A 28 8.53 -1.86 -8.56
C LYS A 28 8.79 -0.53 -7.84
N ILE A 29 9.07 -0.59 -6.54
CA ILE A 29 9.38 0.56 -5.67
C ILE A 29 10.72 0.36 -4.96
N ASN A 30 11.19 1.37 -4.24
CA ASN A 30 12.35 1.27 -3.35
C ASN A 30 11.90 0.67 -2.00
N PHE A 31 11.68 -0.65 -1.96
CA PHE A 31 11.22 -1.36 -0.77
C PHE A 31 12.39 -1.81 0.13
N THR A 32 13.10 -0.83 0.70
CA THR A 32 14.23 -1.05 1.63
C THR A 32 13.75 -1.52 3.00
N ASP A 33 14.67 -1.98 3.86
CA ASP A 33 14.33 -2.42 5.21
C ASP A 33 13.70 -1.29 6.05
N GLU A 34 14.08 -0.04 5.82
CA GLU A 34 13.45 1.14 6.44
C GLU A 34 11.98 1.29 6.01
N VAL A 35 11.71 1.10 4.71
CA VAL A 35 10.36 1.17 4.13
C VAL A 35 9.46 0.05 4.65
N LYS A 36 10.02 -1.11 5.02
CA LYS A 36 9.28 -2.26 5.58
C LYS A 36 8.72 -2.02 6.98
N ILE A 37 9.30 -1.10 7.76
CA ILE A 37 8.90 -0.87 9.16
C ILE A 37 7.63 -0.02 9.19
N ASN A 38 7.77 1.29 9.06
CA ASN A 38 6.66 2.26 9.06
C ASN A 38 7.00 3.56 8.30
N TYR A 39 8.14 3.65 7.62
CA TYR A 39 8.64 4.91 7.03
C TYR A 39 7.63 5.59 6.10
N TYR A 40 6.96 4.83 5.22
CA TYR A 40 5.89 5.38 4.37
C TYR A 40 4.72 5.94 5.22
N GLY A 41 4.32 5.21 6.26
CA GLY A 41 3.24 5.62 7.15
C GLY A 41 3.57 6.92 7.88
N ASP A 42 4.81 7.05 8.38
CA ASP A 42 5.29 8.25 9.06
C ASP A 42 5.29 9.47 8.13
N LEU A 43 5.82 9.31 6.90
CA LEU A 43 5.81 10.38 5.89
C LEU A 43 4.38 10.84 5.56
N ASN A 44 3.49 9.89 5.31
CA ASN A 44 2.12 10.19 4.90
C ASN A 44 1.31 10.82 6.03
N ASN A 45 1.43 10.30 7.26
CA ASN A 45 0.76 10.88 8.43
C ASN A 45 1.25 12.30 8.71
N TYR A 46 2.57 12.53 8.66
CA TYR A 46 3.13 13.86 8.85
C TYR A 46 2.64 14.84 7.78
N LEU A 47 2.65 14.43 6.51
CA LEU A 47 2.15 15.25 5.41
C LEU A 47 0.68 15.59 5.64
N HIS A 48 -0.14 14.59 5.98
CA HIS A 48 -1.57 14.74 6.25
C HIS A 48 -1.87 15.70 7.41
N ASP A 49 -1.18 15.56 8.53
CA ASP A 49 -1.39 16.39 9.73
C ASP A 49 -1.00 17.84 9.49
N THR A 50 0.05 18.07 8.70
CA THR A 50 0.53 19.42 8.40
C THR A 50 -0.26 20.13 7.30
N LEU A 51 -1.11 19.44 6.51
CA LEU A 51 -1.92 20.09 5.46
C LEU A 51 -2.83 21.21 5.99
N ALA A 52 -3.33 21.07 7.22
CA ALA A 52 -4.20 22.06 7.85
C ALA A 52 -3.46 23.36 8.25
N LEU A 53 -2.13 23.34 8.23
CA LEU A 53 -1.29 24.51 8.51
C LEU A 53 -1.07 25.39 7.27
N VAL A 54 -1.27 24.85 6.06
CA VAL A 54 -1.23 25.62 4.81
C VAL A 54 -2.59 26.28 4.58
N LYS A 55 -2.77 27.45 5.19
CA LYS A 55 -4.03 28.20 5.19
C LYS A 55 -3.78 29.71 5.13
N PRO A 56 -4.78 30.52 4.72
CA PRO A 56 -4.67 31.97 4.77
C PRO A 56 -4.36 32.46 6.19
N PHE A 57 -3.76 33.65 6.29
CA PHE A 57 -3.54 34.26 7.59
C PHE A 57 -4.88 34.53 8.28
N ARG A 58 -4.85 34.36 9.60
CA ARG A 58 -5.91 34.82 10.49
C ARG A 58 -5.66 36.28 10.81
N LYS A 59 -6.67 36.90 11.42
CA LYS A 59 -6.56 38.26 11.95
C LYS A 59 -5.27 38.44 12.75
N ILE A 60 -4.44 39.35 12.27
CA ILE A 60 -3.14 39.66 12.88
C ILE A 60 -3.39 40.37 14.20
N LYS A 61 -2.79 39.85 15.27
CA LYS A 61 -2.95 40.38 16.63
C LYS A 61 -1.77 41.23 17.10
N SER A 62 -0.60 41.04 16.49
CA SER A 62 0.67 41.70 16.83
C SER A 62 1.74 41.36 15.79
N ASP A 63 2.84 42.09 15.79
CA ASP A 63 4.03 41.84 14.96
C ASP A 63 4.55 40.40 15.13
N THR A 64 4.55 39.90 16.36
CA THR A 64 4.99 38.52 16.66
C THR A 64 4.06 37.50 16.03
N ASP A 65 2.75 37.76 16.04
CA ASP A 65 1.75 36.90 15.39
C ASP A 65 1.91 36.93 13.87
N TYR A 66 2.13 38.11 13.27
CA TYR A 66 2.38 38.24 11.83
C TYR A 66 3.62 37.43 11.39
N ILE A 67 4.75 37.65 12.06
CA ILE A 67 6.01 36.91 11.79
C ILE A 67 5.80 35.40 11.98
N SER A 68 5.10 34.99 13.04
CA SER A 68 4.84 33.58 13.32
C SER A 68 4.00 32.93 12.22
N GLN A 69 2.94 33.59 11.74
CA GLN A 69 2.10 33.08 10.67
C GLN A 69 2.87 32.93 9.36
N ILE A 70 3.75 33.89 9.02
CA ILE A 70 4.66 33.80 7.87
C ILE A 70 5.59 32.58 7.98
N ILE A 71 6.27 32.46 9.13
CA ILE A 71 7.23 31.38 9.37
C ILE A 71 6.54 30.01 9.26
N VAL A 72 5.40 29.84 9.93
CA VAL A 72 4.65 28.59 9.90
C VAL A 72 4.25 28.23 8.47
N LEU A 73 3.66 29.16 7.72
CA LEU A 73 3.20 28.88 6.35
C LEU A 73 4.36 28.44 5.45
N LEU A 74 5.43 29.24 5.40
CA LEU A 74 6.56 29.00 4.51
C LEU A 74 7.38 27.76 4.92
N GLN A 75 7.58 27.53 6.22
CA GLN A 75 8.32 26.37 6.71
C GLN A 75 7.54 25.06 6.51
N VAL A 76 6.22 25.08 6.71
CA VAL A 76 5.39 23.90 6.42
C VAL A 76 5.44 23.59 4.92
N ILE A 77 5.27 24.58 4.05
CA ILE A 77 5.38 24.38 2.59
C ILE A 77 6.72 23.76 2.22
N TYR A 78 7.83 24.30 2.72
CA TYR A 78 9.17 23.77 2.49
C TYR A 78 9.29 22.30 2.91
N THR A 79 8.82 21.99 4.13
CA THR A 79 8.88 20.63 4.68
C THR A 79 8.04 19.67 3.84
N GLN A 80 6.82 20.06 3.46
CA GLN A 80 5.96 19.25 2.62
C GLN A 80 6.53 19.01 1.22
N GLN A 81 7.25 19.98 0.64
CA GLN A 81 7.95 19.79 -0.63
C GLN A 81 9.04 18.71 -0.54
N ASP A 82 9.82 18.71 0.55
CA ASP A 82 10.86 17.70 0.76
C ASP A 82 10.23 16.31 1.06
N LEU A 83 9.12 16.25 1.79
CA LEU A 83 8.37 14.99 2.00
C LEU A 83 7.82 14.39 0.70
N ILE A 84 7.38 15.24 -0.25
CA ILE A 84 7.00 14.77 -1.58
C ILE A 84 8.19 14.17 -2.32
N ASP A 85 9.40 14.74 -2.19
CA ASP A 85 10.59 14.15 -2.80
C ASP A 85 10.94 12.77 -2.21
N GLU A 86 10.72 12.57 -0.90
CA GLU A 86 10.85 11.26 -0.24
C GLU A 86 9.80 10.26 -0.76
N LEU A 87 8.54 10.69 -0.91
CA LEU A 87 7.51 9.84 -1.51
C LEU A 87 7.84 9.47 -2.97
N LEU A 88 8.32 10.42 -3.77
CA LEU A 88 8.76 10.14 -5.15
C LEU A 88 9.91 9.14 -5.17
N TYR A 89 10.86 9.26 -4.24
CA TYR A 89 11.93 8.28 -4.08
C TYR A 89 11.40 6.88 -3.78
N ILE A 90 10.47 6.73 -2.81
CA ILE A 90 9.85 5.43 -2.52
C ILE A 90 9.25 4.83 -3.79
N PHE A 91 8.49 5.62 -4.54
CA PHE A 91 7.86 5.18 -5.79
C PHE A 91 8.82 5.10 -6.99
N LYS A 92 10.15 5.17 -6.81
CA LYS A 92 11.14 5.14 -7.91
C LYS A 92 10.82 6.16 -9.04
N LEU A 93 10.25 7.30 -8.68
CA LEU A 93 9.95 8.40 -9.59
C LEU A 93 11.06 9.45 -9.53
N PRO A 94 11.28 10.22 -10.61
CA PRO A 94 12.20 11.34 -10.58
C PRO A 94 11.80 12.35 -9.49
N LYS A 95 12.80 12.89 -8.78
CA LYS A 95 12.60 13.98 -7.81
C LYS A 95 11.90 15.18 -8.44
N SER A 96 11.23 15.97 -7.61
CA SER A 96 10.57 17.18 -8.06
C SER A 96 11.56 18.21 -8.63
N LYS A 97 11.12 18.91 -9.67
CA LYS A 97 11.88 19.99 -10.31
C LYS A 97 11.96 21.20 -9.39
N ASN A 98 13.11 21.86 -9.41
CA ASN A 98 13.30 23.11 -8.66
C ASN A 98 12.31 24.19 -9.12
N GLU A 99 12.06 24.31 -10.42
CA GLU A 99 11.09 25.25 -11.00
C GLU A 99 9.69 25.13 -10.37
N ASP A 100 9.28 23.94 -9.93
CA ASP A 100 7.98 23.74 -9.29
C ASP A 100 7.99 24.11 -7.80
N LYS A 101 9.16 24.06 -7.15
CA LYS A 101 9.34 24.36 -5.72
C LYS A 101 9.62 25.84 -5.48
N ASN A 102 10.44 26.43 -6.36
CA ASN A 102 11.01 27.78 -6.27
C ASN A 102 9.99 28.89 -6.04
N PRO A 103 8.77 28.89 -6.64
CA PRO A 103 7.79 29.95 -6.39
C PRO A 103 7.54 30.23 -4.90
N ASN A 104 7.62 29.19 -4.06
CA ASN A 104 7.52 29.34 -2.61
C ASN A 104 8.86 29.14 -1.88
N ARG A 105 9.71 28.23 -2.36
CA ARG A 105 10.99 27.88 -1.72
C ARG A 105 11.96 29.05 -1.72
N ASP A 106 11.95 29.87 -2.76
CA ASP A 106 12.84 31.05 -2.86
C ASP A 106 12.44 32.12 -1.84
N ILE A 107 11.12 32.37 -1.69
CA ILE A 107 10.58 33.30 -0.67
C ILE A 107 11.03 32.84 0.73
N ARG A 108 10.82 31.56 1.05
CA ARG A 108 11.24 30.99 2.35
C ARG A 108 12.75 31.09 2.56
N ASN A 109 13.54 30.72 1.55
CA ASN A 109 15.00 30.68 1.66
C ASN A 109 15.56 32.09 1.86
N GLU A 110 15.01 33.08 1.17
CA GLU A 110 15.40 34.48 1.34
C GLU A 110 14.98 35.01 2.72
N LEU A 111 13.70 34.88 3.07
CA LEU A 111 13.13 35.52 4.25
C LEU A 111 13.51 34.84 5.58
N ILE A 112 13.57 33.51 5.60
CA ILE A 112 13.68 32.71 6.84
C ILE A 112 14.96 31.86 6.84
N GLY A 113 15.30 31.27 5.69
CA GLY A 113 16.45 30.36 5.61
C GLY A 113 17.79 31.08 5.74
N HIS A 114 17.96 32.18 5.02
CA HIS A 114 19.20 32.95 4.94
C HIS A 114 18.94 34.46 4.98
N PRO A 115 18.34 34.98 6.08
CA PRO A 115 17.98 36.40 6.20
C PRO A 115 19.20 37.32 6.16
N ILE A 116 20.40 36.81 6.46
CA ILE A 116 21.69 37.47 6.19
C ILE A 116 22.47 36.55 5.24
N SER A 117 22.55 36.94 3.98
CA SER A 117 23.26 36.22 2.93
C SER A 117 24.65 36.82 2.70
N ARG A 118 25.67 35.97 2.67
CA ARG A 118 27.07 36.35 2.43
C ARG A 118 27.66 35.52 1.29
N ASP A 119 28.52 36.13 0.48
CA ASP A 119 29.23 35.41 -0.57
C ASP A 119 30.48 34.73 0.00
N LYS A 120 30.46 33.40 0.05
CA LYS A 120 31.59 32.60 0.54
C LYS A 120 32.81 32.68 -0.38
N LYS A 121 32.63 33.01 -1.65
CA LYS A 121 33.71 33.13 -2.64
C LYS A 121 34.37 34.51 -2.63
N ASP A 122 33.66 35.54 -2.15
CA ASP A 122 34.15 36.91 -2.04
C ASP A 122 34.33 37.31 -0.57
N HIS A 123 35.29 36.68 0.12
CA HIS A 123 35.68 37.00 1.50
C HIS A 123 34.53 37.16 2.51
N ASN A 124 33.43 36.40 2.36
CA ASN A 124 32.22 36.51 3.20
C ASN A 124 31.58 37.92 3.18
N LYS A 125 31.73 38.66 2.08
CA LYS A 125 31.09 39.95 1.88
C LYS A 125 29.58 39.82 1.96
N LEU A 126 28.93 40.82 2.57
CA LEU A 126 27.46 40.87 2.67
C LEU A 126 26.87 40.96 1.26
N LYS A 127 26.04 39.97 0.92
CA LYS A 127 25.30 39.92 -0.35
C LYS A 127 23.94 40.59 -0.18
N SER A 128 23.19 40.20 0.84
CA SER A 128 21.91 40.82 1.18
C SER A 128 21.52 40.59 2.64
N SER A 129 20.67 41.46 3.16
CA SER A 129 19.99 41.29 4.45
C SER A 129 18.49 41.56 4.30
N ILE A 130 17.68 40.86 5.09
CA ILE A 130 16.21 40.89 5.02
C ILE A 130 15.63 41.37 6.35
N LEU A 131 14.62 42.22 6.29
CA LEU A 131 13.83 42.67 7.44
C LEU A 131 12.33 42.51 7.15
N PHE A 132 11.58 41.93 8.09
CA PHE A 132 10.12 41.88 8.00
C PHE A 132 9.53 43.29 7.96
N ASP A 133 8.53 43.51 7.10
CA ASP A 133 7.84 44.79 7.04
C ASP A 133 6.66 44.83 8.02
N ILE A 134 6.98 44.93 9.31
CA ILE A 134 6.02 44.98 10.42
C ILE A 134 5.12 46.24 10.42
N ARG A 135 5.39 47.24 9.57
CA ARG A 135 4.56 48.45 9.48
C ARG A 135 3.41 48.30 8.50
N ASN A 136 3.49 47.32 7.60
CA ASN A 136 2.50 47.04 6.56
C ASN A 136 1.90 45.64 6.75
N GLU A 137 1.49 45.34 7.98
CA GLU A 137 0.80 44.09 8.32
C GLU A 137 -0.49 43.96 7.53
N ASP A 138 -0.52 43.00 6.59
CA ASP A 138 -1.70 42.66 5.81
C ASP A 138 -1.90 41.14 5.81
N GLU A 139 -3.09 40.70 6.19
CA GLU A 139 -3.49 39.29 6.19
C GLU A 139 -3.40 38.62 4.81
N LYS A 140 -3.41 39.43 3.74
CA LYS A 140 -3.37 38.95 2.35
C LYS A 140 -1.94 38.82 1.81
N TYR A 141 -0.96 39.43 2.47
CA TYR A 141 0.37 39.61 1.89
C TYR A 141 1.51 39.31 2.87
N ILE A 142 2.61 38.80 2.32
CA ILE A 142 3.90 38.69 2.99
C ILE A 142 4.79 39.81 2.45
N SER A 143 5.08 40.78 3.29
CA SER A 143 5.88 41.95 2.94
C SER A 143 7.20 41.95 3.71
N TYR A 144 8.29 42.23 3.01
CA TYR A 144 9.61 42.37 3.63
C TYR A 144 10.53 43.27 2.80
N ALA A 145 11.49 43.88 3.48
CA ALA A 145 12.52 44.69 2.88
C ALA A 145 13.78 43.86 2.64
N LYS A 146 14.35 43.97 1.44
CA LYS A 146 15.64 43.40 1.07
C LYS A 146 16.64 44.53 0.83
N TYR A 147 17.76 44.45 1.53
CA TYR A 147 18.89 45.37 1.39
C TYR A 147 20.08 44.62 0.80
N SER A 148 20.65 45.17 -0.26
CA SER A 148 22.02 44.87 -0.71
C SER A 148 22.88 46.13 -0.58
N MET A 149 24.19 46.01 -0.84
CA MET A 149 25.15 47.13 -0.69
C MET A 149 24.64 48.45 -1.33
N ASP A 150 24.00 48.37 -2.49
CA ASP A 150 23.63 49.54 -3.29
C ASP A 150 22.13 49.62 -3.60
N LYS A 151 21.31 48.71 -3.07
CA LYS A 151 19.91 48.61 -3.46
C LYS A 151 18.99 48.25 -2.30
N PHE A 152 17.89 48.99 -2.22
CA PHE A 152 16.72 48.65 -1.43
C PHE A 152 15.63 48.10 -2.35
N GLU A 153 15.04 46.98 -1.97
CA GLU A 153 13.86 46.42 -2.64
C GLU A 153 12.78 46.10 -1.59
N SER A 154 11.58 46.63 -1.78
CA SER A 154 10.40 46.12 -1.08
C SER A 154 9.86 44.92 -1.85
N LYS A 155 9.70 43.80 -1.15
CA LYS A 155 9.11 42.57 -1.68
C LYS A 155 7.73 42.39 -1.08
N ASN A 156 6.78 42.00 -1.92
CA ASN A 156 5.41 41.76 -1.53
C ASN A 156 4.86 40.54 -2.28
N TYR A 157 4.35 39.55 -1.56
CA TYR A 157 3.83 38.31 -2.12
C TYR A 157 2.44 37.99 -1.58
N SER A 158 1.52 37.62 -2.47
CA SER A 158 0.17 37.21 -2.11
C SER A 158 0.18 35.87 -1.36
N VAL A 159 -0.37 35.83 -0.15
CA VAL A 159 -0.54 34.60 0.65
C VAL A 159 -1.41 33.60 -0.10
N LYS A 160 -2.46 34.09 -0.80
CA LYS A 160 -3.34 33.25 -1.61
C LYS A 160 -2.57 32.57 -2.75
N GLU A 161 -1.69 33.30 -3.42
CA GLU A 161 -0.88 32.79 -4.52
C GLU A 161 0.14 31.76 -4.02
N ILE A 162 0.82 32.03 -2.89
CA ILE A 162 1.74 31.08 -2.25
C ILE A 162 1.05 29.74 -1.97
N ILE A 163 -0.15 29.80 -1.37
CA ILE A 163 -0.94 28.61 -1.08
C ILE A 163 -1.36 27.89 -2.38
N GLU A 164 -1.73 28.63 -3.41
CA GLU A 164 -2.16 28.05 -4.69
C GLU A 164 -0.99 27.38 -5.44
N ASN A 165 0.16 28.03 -5.50
CA ASN A 165 1.39 27.46 -6.05
C ASN A 165 1.76 26.15 -5.34
N HIS A 166 1.57 26.10 -4.00
CA HIS A 166 1.82 24.87 -3.25
C HIS A 166 0.81 23.76 -3.58
N LYS A 167 -0.47 24.08 -3.73
CA LYS A 167 -1.46 23.09 -4.16
C LYS A 167 -1.14 22.54 -5.55
N ILE A 168 -0.74 23.40 -6.48
CA ILE A 168 -0.33 23.01 -7.84
C ILE A 168 0.85 22.04 -7.75
N PHE A 169 1.87 22.37 -6.94
CA PHE A 169 2.99 21.48 -6.68
C PHE A 169 2.53 20.12 -6.14
N LEU A 170 1.76 20.09 -5.05
CA LEU A 170 1.31 18.85 -4.43
C LEU A 170 0.49 18.00 -5.40
N ASN A 171 -0.49 18.60 -6.10
CA ASN A 171 -1.31 17.90 -7.09
C ASN A 171 -0.45 17.26 -8.19
N LYS A 172 0.45 18.05 -8.79
CA LYS A 172 1.33 17.58 -9.88
C LYS A 172 2.09 16.31 -9.53
N TYR A 173 2.61 16.21 -8.31
CA TYR A 173 3.44 15.06 -7.91
C TYR A 173 2.63 13.90 -7.35
N LEU A 174 1.53 14.16 -6.64
CA LEU A 174 0.61 13.11 -6.23
C LEU A 174 -0.08 12.44 -7.43
N ASP A 175 -0.42 13.22 -8.46
CA ASP A 175 -1.00 12.68 -9.71
C ASP A 175 -0.01 11.78 -10.45
N LYS A 176 1.29 12.09 -10.42
CA LYS A 176 2.33 11.20 -10.97
C LYS A 176 2.41 9.88 -10.21
N ILE A 177 2.31 9.92 -8.88
CA ILE A 177 2.31 8.70 -8.05
C ILE A 177 1.06 7.86 -8.37
N LEU A 178 -0.12 8.47 -8.40
CA LEU A 178 -1.37 7.78 -8.72
C LEU A 178 -1.38 7.18 -10.13
N LEU A 179 -0.81 7.90 -11.12
CA LEU A 179 -0.67 7.38 -12.48
C LEU A 179 0.20 6.13 -12.50
N LYS A 180 1.38 6.17 -11.85
CA LYS A 180 2.26 5.00 -11.73
C LYS A 180 1.55 3.82 -11.07
N ILE A 181 0.83 4.05 -9.98
CA ILE A 181 0.05 3.00 -9.28
C ILE A 181 -0.97 2.37 -10.25
N THR A 182 -1.68 3.21 -11.01
CA THR A 182 -2.68 2.74 -11.98
C THR A 182 -2.05 1.87 -13.08
N GLU A 183 -0.91 2.28 -13.62
CA GLU A 183 -0.17 1.52 -14.62
C GLU A 183 0.28 0.15 -14.09
N GLU A 184 0.80 0.10 -12.86
CA GLU A 184 1.23 -1.13 -12.21
C GLU A 184 0.07 -2.08 -11.87
N LEU A 185 -1.08 -1.53 -11.48
CA LEU A 185 -2.31 -2.30 -11.28
C LEU A 185 -2.81 -2.93 -12.59
N GLU A 186 -2.77 -2.18 -13.69
CA GLU A 186 -3.14 -2.69 -15.01
C GLU A 186 -2.15 -3.75 -15.51
N GLU A 187 -0.84 -3.57 -15.28
CA GLU A 187 0.17 -4.59 -15.55
C GLU A 187 -0.13 -5.88 -14.76
N TYR A 188 -0.34 -5.76 -13.44
CA TYR A 188 -0.66 -6.87 -12.57
C TYR A 188 -1.92 -7.60 -13.03
N ARG A 189 -3.00 -6.86 -13.34
CA ARG A 189 -4.25 -7.41 -13.84
C ARG A 189 -4.09 -8.14 -15.18
N LYS A 190 -3.25 -7.63 -16.09
CA LYS A 190 -2.95 -8.31 -17.35
C LYS A 190 -2.21 -9.63 -17.11
N LEU A 191 -1.28 -9.66 -16.16
CA LEU A 191 -0.54 -10.88 -15.80
C LEU A 191 -1.45 -11.92 -15.14
N THR A 192 -2.28 -11.52 -14.18
CA THR A 192 -3.20 -12.44 -13.51
C THR A 192 -4.27 -12.98 -14.45
N ASN A 193 -4.85 -12.15 -15.34
CA ASN A 193 -5.81 -12.61 -16.35
C ASN A 193 -5.22 -13.63 -17.35
N LYS A 194 -3.90 -13.59 -17.61
CA LYS A 194 -3.25 -14.57 -18.49
C LYS A 194 -3.24 -15.97 -17.88
N VAL A 195 -3.28 -16.10 -16.56
CA VAL A 195 -3.27 -17.40 -15.86
C VAL A 195 -4.37 -18.32 -16.40
N CYS A 196 -5.59 -17.80 -16.57
CA CYS A 196 -6.75 -18.58 -17.05
C CYS A 196 -6.59 -19.13 -18.48
N LYS A 197 -5.62 -18.64 -19.25
CA LYS A 197 -5.36 -19.09 -20.63
C LYS A 197 -4.23 -20.13 -20.70
N ILE A 198 -3.56 -20.39 -19.59
CA ILE A 198 -2.42 -21.31 -19.49
C ILE A 198 -2.95 -22.70 -19.11
N PRO A 199 -2.39 -23.80 -19.65
CA PRO A 199 -2.72 -25.16 -19.20
C PRO A 199 -2.53 -25.33 -17.69
N LEU A 200 -3.46 -26.02 -17.01
CA LEU A 200 -3.53 -26.12 -15.54
C LEU A 200 -2.17 -26.42 -14.89
N GLU A 201 -1.45 -27.43 -15.38
CA GLU A 201 -0.14 -27.84 -14.85
C GLU A 201 0.92 -26.72 -14.87
N LYS A 202 0.83 -25.80 -15.84
CA LYS A 202 1.76 -24.66 -15.99
C LYS A 202 1.28 -23.43 -15.23
N GLN A 203 0.03 -23.38 -14.79
CA GLN A 203 -0.49 -22.24 -14.02
C GLN A 203 0.21 -22.11 -12.68
N PHE A 204 0.52 -23.23 -12.01
CA PHE A 204 1.10 -23.22 -10.67
C PHE A 204 2.46 -22.52 -10.63
N ASP A 205 3.37 -22.88 -11.54
CA ASP A 205 4.67 -22.22 -11.69
C ASP A 205 4.53 -20.76 -12.14
N TYR A 206 3.54 -20.46 -12.97
CA TYR A 206 3.30 -19.11 -13.46
C TYR A 206 2.79 -18.16 -12.37
N ILE A 207 1.84 -18.59 -11.53
CA ILE A 207 1.34 -17.82 -10.38
C ILE A 207 2.48 -17.58 -9.39
N ASP A 208 3.21 -18.62 -9.00
CA ASP A 208 4.32 -18.55 -8.06
C ASP A 208 5.40 -17.54 -8.51
N LYS A 209 5.63 -17.43 -9.83
CA LYS A 209 6.54 -16.45 -10.42
C LYS A 209 6.02 -15.00 -10.34
N ILE A 210 4.71 -14.79 -10.46
CA ILE A 210 4.11 -13.44 -10.49
C ILE A 210 3.83 -12.94 -9.08
N ASP A 211 3.16 -13.75 -8.29
CA ASP A 211 2.70 -13.45 -6.94
C ASP A 211 2.42 -14.78 -6.21
N LYS A 212 3.44 -15.29 -5.51
CA LYS A 212 3.36 -16.52 -4.71
C LYS A 212 2.22 -16.48 -3.70
N GLU A 213 1.90 -15.30 -3.17
CA GLU A 213 0.89 -15.11 -2.13
C GLU A 213 -0.52 -14.96 -2.69
N LEU A 214 -0.69 -14.91 -4.02
CA LEU A 214 -1.98 -14.71 -4.67
C LEU A 214 -3.07 -15.67 -4.17
N LEU A 215 -2.70 -16.93 -3.97
CA LEU A 215 -3.59 -17.98 -3.48
C LEU A 215 -3.10 -18.68 -2.22
N SER A 216 -1.79 -18.78 -2.01
CA SER A 216 -1.24 -19.49 -0.85
C SER A 216 -1.60 -18.85 0.49
N SER A 217 -1.88 -17.54 0.50
CA SER A 217 -2.39 -16.81 1.67
C SER A 217 -3.82 -17.23 2.07
N ILE A 218 -4.58 -17.85 1.15
CA ILE A 218 -5.97 -18.28 1.39
C ILE A 218 -6.00 -19.67 2.02
N SER A 219 -5.17 -20.60 1.55
CA SER A 219 -5.15 -21.97 2.07
C SER A 219 -3.91 -22.75 1.63
N TYR A 220 -3.44 -23.64 2.51
CA TYR A 220 -2.32 -24.55 2.23
C TYR A 220 -2.51 -25.40 0.97
N ILE A 221 -3.76 -25.77 0.64
CA ILE A 221 -4.05 -26.57 -0.56
C ILE A 221 -3.72 -25.82 -1.87
N PHE A 222 -3.51 -24.50 -1.82
CA PHE A 222 -3.13 -23.69 -2.97
C PHE A 222 -1.63 -23.40 -3.03
N GLU A 223 -0.83 -23.97 -2.13
CA GLU A 223 0.61 -23.97 -2.30
C GLU A 223 1.00 -24.70 -3.59
N LYS A 224 2.01 -24.16 -4.28
CA LYS A 224 2.48 -24.68 -5.56
C LYS A 224 2.77 -26.19 -5.55
N GLU A 225 3.50 -26.65 -4.52
CA GLU A 225 3.88 -28.06 -4.42
C GLU A 225 2.67 -28.96 -4.14
N SER A 226 1.70 -28.49 -3.33
CA SER A 226 0.41 -29.17 -3.13
C SER A 226 -0.37 -29.30 -4.44
N LEU A 227 -0.49 -28.22 -5.22
CA LEU A 227 -1.21 -28.23 -6.50
C LEU A 227 -0.55 -29.17 -7.53
N LYS A 228 0.79 -29.18 -7.60
CA LYS A 228 1.54 -30.13 -8.43
C LYS A 228 1.27 -31.58 -7.99
N TYR A 229 1.28 -31.83 -6.69
CA TYR A 229 0.97 -33.14 -6.13
C TYR A 229 -0.46 -33.58 -6.50
N TYR A 230 -1.46 -32.72 -6.36
CA TYR A 230 -2.85 -33.03 -6.73
C TYR A 230 -3.00 -33.31 -8.21
N TYR A 231 -2.37 -32.51 -9.06
CA TYR A 231 -2.42 -32.72 -10.50
C TYR A 231 -1.82 -34.07 -10.91
N GLN A 232 -0.68 -34.47 -10.33
CA GLN A 232 -0.05 -35.76 -10.59
C GLN A 232 -0.89 -36.95 -10.11
N ASN A 233 -1.63 -36.79 -9.01
CA ASN A 233 -2.41 -37.87 -8.38
C ASN A 233 -3.91 -37.82 -8.71
N ARG A 234 -4.36 -36.91 -9.58
CA ARG A 234 -5.79 -36.67 -9.89
C ARG A 234 -6.61 -37.91 -10.29
N THR A 235 -5.96 -38.94 -10.82
CA THR A 235 -6.62 -40.20 -11.20
C THR A 235 -6.66 -41.25 -10.08
N LYS A 236 -5.89 -41.06 -9.01
CA LYS A 236 -5.80 -42.03 -7.90
C LYS A 236 -6.97 -41.91 -6.93
N HIS A 237 -7.46 -40.70 -6.69
CA HIS A 237 -8.58 -40.46 -5.79
C HIS A 237 -9.29 -39.16 -6.12
N ILE A 238 -10.62 -39.13 -5.91
CA ILE A 238 -11.48 -37.97 -6.22
C ILE A 238 -11.12 -36.70 -5.41
N ARG A 239 -10.54 -36.87 -4.21
CA ARG A 239 -10.09 -35.77 -3.32
C ARG A 239 -9.18 -34.75 -4.03
N TYR A 240 -8.31 -35.23 -4.90
CA TYR A 240 -7.33 -34.40 -5.60
C TYR A 240 -7.99 -33.56 -6.70
N SER A 241 -8.92 -34.17 -7.46
CA SER A 241 -9.75 -33.43 -8.40
C SER A 241 -10.56 -32.36 -7.69
N TYR A 242 -11.08 -32.66 -6.50
CA TYR A 242 -11.80 -31.66 -5.69
C TYR A 242 -10.92 -30.46 -5.32
N CYS A 243 -9.67 -30.69 -4.91
CA CYS A 243 -8.72 -29.62 -4.60
C CYS A 243 -8.42 -28.75 -5.83
N LEU A 244 -8.25 -29.37 -7.01
CA LEU A 244 -7.99 -28.65 -8.27
C LEU A 244 -9.22 -27.83 -8.72
N GLU A 245 -10.43 -28.39 -8.60
CA GLU A 245 -11.67 -27.65 -8.88
C GLU A 245 -11.84 -26.45 -7.93
N LYS A 246 -11.55 -26.64 -6.64
CA LYS A 246 -11.56 -25.54 -5.67
C LYS A 246 -10.53 -24.47 -6.04
N TYR A 247 -9.33 -24.88 -6.44
CA TYR A 247 -8.30 -23.96 -6.94
C TYR A 247 -8.81 -23.13 -8.13
N GLU A 248 -9.38 -23.74 -9.16
CA GLU A 248 -9.85 -23.03 -10.36
C GLU A 248 -10.93 -21.99 -10.02
N ARG A 249 -11.85 -22.34 -9.11
CA ARG A 249 -12.90 -21.43 -8.64
C ARG A 249 -12.34 -20.26 -7.86
N VAL A 250 -11.47 -20.52 -6.87
CA VAL A 250 -10.87 -19.46 -6.05
C VAL A 250 -9.99 -18.57 -6.92
N LEU A 251 -9.20 -19.13 -7.84
CA LEU A 251 -8.41 -18.38 -8.81
C LEU A 251 -9.30 -17.45 -9.64
N LYS A 252 -10.42 -17.95 -10.17
CA LYS A 252 -11.38 -17.14 -10.93
C LYS A 252 -11.99 -16.04 -10.06
N SER A 253 -12.31 -16.33 -8.80
CA SER A 253 -12.85 -15.36 -7.87
C SER A 253 -11.86 -14.23 -7.60
N VAL A 254 -10.60 -14.57 -7.30
CA VAL A 254 -9.51 -13.62 -7.05
C VAL A 254 -9.22 -12.75 -8.27
N ILE A 255 -9.19 -13.34 -9.48
CA ILE A 255 -8.92 -12.60 -10.72
C ILE A 255 -10.09 -11.68 -11.11
N THR A 256 -11.33 -12.17 -11.00
CA THR A 256 -12.51 -11.42 -11.47
C THR A 256 -13.12 -10.50 -10.42
N GLY A 257 -12.74 -10.66 -9.15
CA GLY A 257 -13.36 -10.01 -8.01
C GLY A 257 -14.79 -10.48 -7.72
N LYS A 258 -15.24 -11.56 -8.36
CA LYS A 258 -16.59 -12.12 -8.14
C LYS A 258 -16.50 -13.24 -7.13
N GLU A 259 -17.18 -13.07 -6.01
CA GLU A 259 -17.29 -14.14 -4.99
C GLU A 259 -17.90 -15.41 -5.58
N ASP A 260 -17.33 -16.55 -5.19
CA ASP A 260 -17.95 -17.84 -5.43
C ASP A 260 -19.15 -18.01 -4.49
N LYS A 261 -20.37 -17.95 -5.05
CA LYS A 261 -21.63 -18.13 -4.30
C LYS A 261 -22.08 -19.58 -4.23
N THR A 262 -21.25 -20.51 -4.66
CA THR A 262 -21.56 -21.94 -4.61
C THR A 262 -21.79 -22.37 -3.17
N LYS A 263 -22.91 -23.05 -2.91
CA LYS A 263 -23.20 -23.64 -1.61
C LYS A 263 -22.55 -25.01 -1.53
N TYR A 264 -21.77 -25.20 -0.49
CA TYR A 264 -21.11 -26.47 -0.17
C TYR A 264 -21.79 -27.10 1.04
N TYR A 265 -21.75 -28.43 1.07
CA TYR A 265 -22.05 -29.18 2.29
C TYR A 265 -20.74 -29.77 2.81
N SER A 266 -20.60 -29.75 4.13
CA SER A 266 -19.52 -30.43 4.84
C SER A 266 -20.07 -31.76 5.35
N LEU A 267 -19.26 -32.82 5.20
CA LEU A 267 -19.53 -34.14 5.79
C LEU A 267 -19.22 -34.17 7.29
N ILE A 268 -18.52 -33.15 7.80
CA ILE A 268 -18.19 -32.95 9.21
C ILE A 268 -18.71 -31.61 9.73
N GLU A 269 -18.78 -31.43 11.04
CA GLU A 269 -19.21 -30.17 11.64
C GLU A 269 -18.16 -29.07 11.41
N ILE A 270 -18.59 -27.81 11.26
CA ILE A 270 -17.69 -26.66 11.04
C ILE A 270 -16.67 -26.52 12.19
N TYR A 271 -17.11 -26.77 13.42
CA TYR A 271 -16.22 -26.75 14.57
C TYR A 271 -15.10 -27.80 14.44
N ASP A 272 -15.41 -28.98 13.92
CA ASP A 272 -14.45 -30.07 13.75
C ASP A 272 -13.46 -29.79 12.63
N GLU A 273 -13.92 -29.16 11.54
CA GLU A 273 -13.05 -28.64 10.48
C GLU A 273 -11.97 -27.72 11.08
N ASP A 274 -12.37 -26.74 11.89
CA ASP A 274 -11.46 -25.78 12.50
C ASP A 274 -10.40 -26.45 13.39
N GLN A 275 -10.78 -27.44 14.18
CA GLN A 275 -9.83 -28.18 15.05
C GLN A 275 -8.88 -29.06 14.23
N LEU A 276 -9.41 -29.79 13.25
CA LEU A 276 -8.62 -30.63 12.35
C LEU A 276 -7.67 -29.78 11.50
N TYR A 277 -8.07 -28.57 11.12
CA TYR A 277 -7.22 -27.65 10.36
C TYR A 277 -5.99 -27.21 11.17
N LYS A 278 -6.21 -26.90 12.46
CA LYS A 278 -5.15 -26.49 13.42
C LYS A 278 -4.25 -27.64 13.85
N LYS A 279 -4.64 -28.89 13.58
CA LYS A 279 -4.01 -30.10 14.15
C LYS A 279 -3.95 -30.00 15.68
N ASP A 280 -5.11 -29.75 16.30
CA ASP A 280 -5.21 -29.57 17.75
C ASP A 280 -4.62 -30.76 18.52
N LYS A 281 -3.95 -30.48 19.65
CA LYS A 281 -3.26 -31.50 20.46
C LYS A 281 -4.19 -32.23 21.43
N ILE A 282 -5.36 -31.66 21.72
CA ILE A 282 -6.35 -32.19 22.67
C ILE A 282 -7.39 -33.00 21.91
N PHE A 283 -7.97 -32.43 20.84
CA PHE A 283 -8.90 -33.14 19.96
C PHE A 283 -8.14 -33.73 18.78
N THR A 284 -7.47 -34.86 19.01
CA THR A 284 -6.69 -35.54 17.97
C THR A 284 -7.61 -36.20 16.94
N ILE A 285 -7.07 -36.62 15.80
CA ILE A 285 -7.82 -37.36 14.78
C ILE A 285 -8.51 -38.61 15.33
N ASP A 286 -7.95 -39.25 16.35
CA ASP A 286 -8.55 -40.44 16.97
C ASP A 286 -9.91 -40.14 17.60
N PHE A 287 -10.06 -38.96 18.20
CA PHE A 287 -11.36 -38.49 18.69
C PHE A 287 -12.38 -38.39 17.56
N TYR A 288 -11.99 -37.84 16.42
CA TYR A 288 -12.89 -37.68 15.27
C TYR A 288 -13.20 -39.01 14.56
N ILE A 289 -12.27 -39.95 14.55
CA ILE A 289 -12.48 -41.31 14.04
C ILE A 289 -13.60 -41.99 14.83
N GLU A 290 -13.59 -41.89 16.17
CA GLU A 290 -14.65 -42.43 17.02
C GLU A 290 -15.98 -41.68 16.82
N LYS A 291 -15.93 -40.35 16.72
CA LYS A 291 -17.12 -39.50 16.51
C LYS A 291 -17.86 -39.85 15.21
N TYR A 292 -17.12 -40.13 14.14
CA TYR A 292 -17.66 -40.36 12.79
C TYR A 292 -17.60 -41.82 12.32
N LYS A 293 -17.47 -42.77 13.26
CA LYS A 293 -17.28 -44.20 12.95
C LYS A 293 -18.38 -44.82 12.07
N ASP A 294 -19.59 -44.28 12.12
CA ASP A 294 -20.75 -44.80 11.37
C ASP A 294 -20.82 -44.25 9.93
N ASN A 295 -19.95 -43.30 9.55
CA ASN A 295 -19.85 -42.77 8.20
C ASN A 295 -18.58 -43.27 7.52
N GLU A 296 -18.71 -44.28 6.66
CA GLU A 296 -17.58 -44.94 5.99
C GLU A 296 -16.72 -43.97 5.17
N ILE A 297 -17.33 -43.02 4.47
CA ILE A 297 -16.62 -42.01 3.67
C ILE A 297 -15.77 -41.14 4.61
N VAL A 298 -16.37 -40.61 5.67
CA VAL A 298 -15.65 -39.76 6.63
C VAL A 298 -14.54 -40.55 7.32
N LEU A 299 -14.80 -41.78 7.74
CA LEU A 299 -13.85 -42.65 8.40
C LEU A 299 -12.63 -42.96 7.51
N ASN A 300 -12.84 -43.24 6.21
CA ASN A 300 -11.76 -43.49 5.26
C ASN A 300 -10.84 -42.27 5.12
N GLU A 301 -11.42 -41.07 5.04
CA GLU A 301 -10.67 -39.82 4.93
C GLU A 301 -9.91 -39.47 6.21
N LEU A 302 -10.54 -39.63 7.39
CA LEU A 302 -9.89 -39.40 8.68
C LEU A 302 -8.72 -40.38 8.90
N ASN A 303 -8.88 -41.65 8.53
CA ASN A 303 -7.80 -42.62 8.56
C ASN A 303 -6.65 -42.25 7.61
N ASN A 304 -6.96 -41.72 6.43
CA ASN A 304 -5.94 -41.22 5.52
C ASN A 304 -5.21 -40.00 6.09
N MET A 305 -5.93 -39.06 6.71
CA MET A 305 -5.34 -37.92 7.42
C MET A 305 -4.42 -38.36 8.55
N LYS A 306 -4.83 -39.36 9.35
CA LYS A 306 -4.00 -39.94 10.43
C LYS A 306 -2.68 -40.49 9.89
N LYS A 307 -2.73 -41.30 8.82
CA LYS A 307 -1.54 -41.88 8.18
C LYS A 307 -0.61 -40.80 7.61
N ASN A 308 -1.16 -39.67 7.21
CA ASN A 308 -0.46 -38.59 6.53
C ASN A 308 -0.32 -37.31 7.36
N ILE A 309 -0.29 -37.41 8.70
CA ILE A 309 -0.27 -36.25 9.61
C ILE A 309 0.88 -35.26 9.32
N ASN A 310 2.02 -35.77 8.82
CA ASN A 310 3.22 -35.00 8.48
C ASN A 310 3.29 -34.60 7.00
N ASN A 311 2.38 -35.09 6.15
CA ASN A 311 2.28 -34.72 4.75
C ASN A 311 1.09 -33.78 4.58
N ASN A 312 1.36 -32.48 4.63
CA ASN A 312 0.31 -31.47 4.57
C ASN A 312 -0.51 -31.52 3.27
N ALA A 313 0.11 -31.82 2.11
CA ALA A 313 -0.63 -31.91 0.85
C ALA A 313 -1.72 -32.97 0.93
N GLU A 314 -1.37 -34.17 1.42
CA GLU A 314 -2.29 -35.30 1.55
C GLU A 314 -3.31 -35.10 2.67
N TYR A 315 -2.86 -34.59 3.82
CA TYR A 315 -3.71 -34.27 4.96
C TYR A 315 -4.80 -33.27 4.59
N TYR A 316 -4.40 -32.11 4.06
CA TYR A 316 -5.35 -31.04 3.74
C TYR A 316 -6.19 -31.35 2.50
N ALA A 317 -5.75 -32.22 1.59
CA ALA A 317 -6.61 -32.71 0.52
C ALA A 317 -7.80 -33.50 1.05
N SER A 318 -7.54 -34.36 2.04
CA SER A 318 -8.57 -35.18 2.69
C SER A 318 -9.53 -34.30 3.51
N LEU A 319 -8.98 -33.36 4.30
CA LEU A 319 -9.82 -32.41 5.04
C LEU A 319 -10.67 -31.54 4.10
N ASN A 320 -10.10 -31.04 3.00
CA ASN A 320 -10.84 -30.20 2.06
C ASN A 320 -11.99 -30.97 1.40
N PHE A 321 -11.74 -32.24 1.06
CA PHE A 321 -12.76 -33.15 0.57
C PHE A 321 -13.87 -33.32 1.61
N LEU A 322 -13.58 -33.54 2.89
CA LEU A 322 -14.62 -33.62 3.92
C LEU A 322 -15.47 -32.34 4.03
N CYS A 323 -14.85 -31.17 3.92
CA CYS A 323 -15.49 -29.91 4.27
C CYS A 323 -16.23 -29.23 3.11
N ASN A 324 -15.85 -29.57 1.87
CA ASN A 324 -16.39 -28.92 0.70
C ASN A 324 -16.87 -30.02 -0.24
N GLN A 325 -18.14 -30.38 -0.18
CA GLN A 325 -18.77 -31.25 -1.18
C GLN A 325 -19.78 -30.44 -1.98
N TYR A 326 -19.74 -30.57 -3.31
CA TYR A 326 -20.84 -30.07 -4.14
C TYR A 326 -22.01 -31.05 -4.02
N LYS A 327 -23.24 -30.58 -4.26
CA LYS A 327 -24.56 -31.27 -4.19
C LYS A 327 -24.72 -32.59 -4.99
N LYS A 328 -23.66 -33.35 -5.25
CA LYS A 328 -23.68 -34.58 -6.03
C LYS A 328 -23.87 -35.86 -5.21
N PHE A 329 -23.99 -35.77 -3.88
CA PHE A 329 -24.32 -36.89 -2.99
C PHE A 329 -25.77 -36.85 -2.51
N GLU A 330 -26.71 -36.65 -3.42
CA GLU A 330 -28.14 -36.95 -3.16
C GLU A 330 -28.56 -38.33 -3.72
N ILE A 331 -27.63 -39.13 -4.26
CA ILE A 331 -27.92 -40.51 -4.68
C ILE A 331 -26.70 -41.39 -4.43
N LEU A 332 -26.73 -42.14 -3.32
CA LEU A 332 -26.54 -43.59 -3.27
C LEU A 332 -27.02 -44.11 -1.92
#